data_AF-A0A7X1ZJI8-F1
#
_entry.id   AF-A0A7X1ZJI8-F1
#
_cell.length_a   1.000
_cell.length_b   1.000
_cell.length_c   1.000
_cell.angle_alpha   90.00
_cell.angle_beta   90.00
_cell.angle_gamma   90.00
#
_symmetry.space_group_name_H-M   'P 1'
#
loop_
_entity.id
_entity.type
_entity.pdbx_description
1 polymer ?
#
loop_
_entity_poly.entity_id
_entity_poly.type
_entity_poly.pdbx_seq_one_letter_code
_entity_poly.pdbx_strand_id
1 'polypeptide(L)'
;MIPIKLNLKNFLSYGRDVPPLDFTQFHVACLCGANGQGKSALLDALTWSIWGEGGKGSQEKKADNSLLRMGQEDMQVEFIFDLEGDRYRVIRSFHHAGKTSRVGLEFQVYDQKENKYVSLTCPSTRETQEKIIKTLRLDYHTFINSAFILQGRTNEFSKK
;
A
#
# COMPACT_ATOMS: atom_id res chain seq x y z
N MET A 1 -10.13 7.75 -5.71
CA MET A 1 -8.74 7.75 -5.19
C MET A 1 -7.80 8.00 -6.36
N ILE A 2 -6.98 9.04 -6.28
CA ILE A 2 -5.97 9.40 -7.30
C ILE A 2 -4.58 9.30 -6.63
N PRO A 3 -3.68 8.41 -7.09
CA PRO A 3 -2.36 8.27 -6.48
C PRO A 3 -1.50 9.51 -6.74
N ILE A 4 -0.72 9.92 -5.74
CA ILE A 4 0.18 11.09 -5.82
C ILE A 4 1.63 10.64 -5.65
N LYS A 5 1.94 9.89 -4.60
CA LYS A 5 3.31 9.47 -4.31
C LYS A 5 3.35 8.13 -3.60
N LEU A 6 4.30 7.28 -3.98
CA LEU A 6 4.61 6.02 -3.30
C LEU A 6 6.08 6.01 -2.90
N ASN A 7 6.34 5.74 -1.63
CA ASN A 7 7.67 5.62 -1.06
C ASN A 7 7.81 4.26 -0.39
N LEU A 8 8.94 3.58 -0.64
CA LEU A 8 9.17 2.19 -0.26
C LEU A 8 10.49 2.07 0.50
N LYS A 9 10.46 1.29 1.58
CA LYS A 9 11.65 0.90 2.33
C LYS A 9 11.62 -0.61 2.56
N ASN A 10 12.67 -1.30 2.11
CA ASN A 10 12.90 -2.73 2.37
C ASN A 10 11.70 -3.62 2.00
N PHE A 11 10.99 -3.28 0.92
CA PHE A 11 9.78 -3.97 0.49
C PHE A 11 10.09 -4.83 -0.74
N LEU A 12 10.06 -6.16 -0.59
CA LEU A 12 10.40 -7.13 -1.63
C LEU A 12 11.76 -6.80 -2.29
N SER A 13 11.76 -6.48 -3.58
CA SER A 13 12.96 -6.09 -4.36
C SER A 13 13.47 -4.69 -4.06
N TYR A 14 12.68 -3.85 -3.38
CA TYR A 14 13.01 -2.44 -3.12
C TYR A 14 13.78 -2.26 -1.80
N GLY A 15 14.92 -1.57 -1.87
CA GLY A 15 15.81 -1.31 -0.72
C GLY A 15 15.40 -0.09 0.14
N ARG A 16 16.36 0.50 0.86
CA ARG A 16 16.13 1.69 1.70
C ARG A 16 16.16 3.00 0.92
N ASP A 17 17.05 3.12 -0.05
CA ASP A 17 17.34 4.38 -0.75
C ASP A 17 16.70 4.40 -2.15
N VAL A 18 15.45 3.94 -2.23
CA VAL A 18 14.70 3.94 -3.47
C VAL A 18 14.05 5.31 -3.65
N PRO A 19 14.25 6.00 -4.80
CA PRO A 19 13.54 7.24 -5.07
C PRO A 19 12.03 7.04 -5.04
N PRO A 20 11.26 7.99 -4.49
CA PRO A 20 9.81 7.87 -4.47
C PRO A 20 9.25 7.88 -5.90
N LEU A 21 8.25 7.03 -6.13
CA LEU A 21 7.47 7.06 -7.36
C LEU A 21 6.44 8.19 -7.26
N ASP A 22 6.64 9.22 -8.07
CA ASP A 22 5.75 10.37 -8.18
C ASP A 22 4.79 10.16 -9.35
N PHE A 23 3.53 9.89 -9.03
CA PHE A 23 2.48 9.62 -10.02
C PHE A 23 2.03 10.89 -10.74
N THR A 24 2.38 12.08 -10.25
CA THR A 24 1.98 13.34 -10.90
C THR A 24 2.77 13.61 -12.18
N GLN A 25 3.87 12.87 -12.40
CA GLN A 25 4.74 13.02 -13.57
C GLN A 25 4.21 12.30 -14.82
N PHE A 26 3.17 11.48 -14.70
CA PHE A 26 2.61 10.74 -15.82
C PHE A 26 1.11 10.49 -15.67
N HIS A 27 0.39 10.44 -16.79
CA HIS A 27 -1.01 10.00 -16.81
C HIS A 27 -1.12 8.49 -17.09
N VAL A 28 -0.17 7.93 -17.84
CA VAL A 28 -0.11 6.52 -18.23
C VAL A 28 1.34 6.06 -18.17
N ALA A 29 1.60 4.88 -17.62
CA ALA A 29 2.93 4.28 -17.55
C ALA A 29 2.90 2.80 -17.95
N CYS A 30 3.92 2.32 -18.67
CA CYS A 30 4.22 0.88 -18.77
C CYS A 30 5.21 0.49 -17.67
N LEU A 31 4.86 -0.52 -16.88
CA LEU A 31 5.84 -1.26 -16.09
C LEU A 31 6.38 -2.42 -16.93
N CYS A 32 7.58 -2.23 -17.48
CA CYS A 32 8.21 -3.12 -18.43
C CYS A 32 9.53 -3.66 -17.82
N GLY A 33 9.84 -4.96 -17.97
CA GLY A 33 11.06 -5.58 -17.43
C GLY A 33 10.98 -7.09 -17.21
N ALA A 34 12.09 -7.75 -16.87
CA ALA A 34 12.13 -9.19 -16.62
C ALA A 34 11.37 -9.62 -15.34
N ASN A 35 11.00 -10.90 -15.25
CA ASN A 35 10.42 -11.45 -14.02
C ASN A 35 11.39 -11.28 -12.84
N GLY A 36 10.85 -10.94 -11.65
CA GLY A 36 11.65 -10.67 -10.46
C GLY A 36 12.16 -9.22 -10.31
N GLN A 37 12.00 -8.36 -11.32
CA GLN A 37 12.46 -6.96 -11.29
C GLN A 37 11.52 -5.99 -10.53
N GLY A 38 10.70 -6.48 -9.60
CA GLY A 38 9.88 -5.62 -8.74
C GLY A 38 8.60 -5.01 -9.33
N LYS A 39 8.24 -5.32 -10.59
CA LYS A 39 7.00 -4.81 -11.22
C LYS A 39 5.74 -5.10 -10.40
N SER A 40 5.55 -6.35 -9.99
CA SER A 40 4.43 -6.75 -9.14
C SER A 40 4.55 -6.17 -7.72
N ALA A 41 5.78 -5.98 -7.23
CA ALA A 41 6.02 -5.44 -5.89
C ALA A 41 5.52 -4.00 -5.72
N LEU A 42 5.50 -3.17 -6.78
CA LEU A 42 4.86 -1.84 -6.74
C LEU A 42 3.36 -1.94 -6.47
N LEU A 43 2.71 -2.92 -7.10
CA LEU A 43 1.28 -3.13 -7.00
C LEU A 43 0.93 -3.73 -5.63
N ASP A 44 1.73 -4.71 -5.18
CA ASP A 44 1.63 -5.27 -3.82
C ASP A 44 1.85 -4.19 -2.75
N ALA A 45 2.74 -3.22 -2.98
CA ALA A 45 2.97 -2.14 -2.03
C ALA A 45 1.74 -1.22 -1.90
N LEU A 46 1.07 -0.89 -3.02
CA LEU A 46 -0.16 -0.11 -2.99
C LEU A 46 -1.25 -0.83 -2.20
N THR A 47 -1.51 -2.10 -2.52
CA THR A 47 -2.58 -2.85 -1.84
C THR A 47 -2.25 -3.09 -0.38
N TRP A 48 -1.00 -3.42 -0.07
CA TRP A 48 -0.55 -3.65 1.29
C TRP A 48 -0.63 -2.38 2.12
N SER A 49 -0.26 -1.21 1.58
CA SER A 49 -0.34 0.05 2.32
C SER A 49 -1.76 0.35 2.81
N ILE A 50 -2.76 0.21 1.94
CA ILE A 50 -4.16 0.56 2.24
C ILE A 50 -4.86 -0.53 3.04
N TRP A 51 -4.81 -1.79 2.59
CA TRP A 51 -5.63 -2.87 3.14
C TRP A 51 -4.86 -3.83 4.05
N GLY A 52 -3.53 -3.76 4.08
CA GLY A 52 -2.69 -4.77 4.74
C GLY A 52 -2.68 -6.10 3.97
N GLU A 53 -3.17 -6.11 2.73
CA GLU A 53 -3.21 -7.28 1.86
C GLU A 53 -2.21 -7.11 0.71
N GLY A 54 -1.22 -8.00 0.62
CA GLY A 54 -0.21 -8.01 -0.45
C GLY A 54 0.23 -9.44 -0.78
N GLY A 55 0.54 -9.71 -2.05
CA GLY A 55 0.99 -11.01 -2.52
C GLY A 55 -0.13 -12.02 -2.85
N LYS A 56 0.27 -13.13 -3.49
CA LYS A 56 -0.62 -14.24 -3.91
C LYS A 56 -1.16 -15.00 -2.68
N GLY A 57 -2.25 -14.53 -2.10
CA GLY A 57 -3.05 -15.31 -1.14
C GLY A 57 -3.10 -14.67 0.24
N SER A 58 -4.13 -13.86 0.44
CA SER A 58 -4.57 -13.26 1.71
C SER A 58 -5.05 -14.28 2.77
N GLN A 59 -4.57 -15.53 2.72
CA GLN A 59 -4.97 -16.60 3.64
C GLN A 59 -3.89 -17.01 4.65
N GLU A 60 -2.65 -16.50 4.54
CA GLU A 60 -1.59 -16.86 5.49
C GLU A 60 -1.40 -15.81 6.60
N LYS A 61 -1.45 -16.27 7.85
CA LYS A 61 -1.23 -15.48 9.10
C LYS A 61 0.14 -14.79 9.20
N LYS A 62 1.03 -14.95 8.20
CA LYS A 62 2.39 -14.37 8.14
C LYS A 62 2.70 -13.70 6.79
N ALA A 63 1.67 -13.26 6.06
CA ALA A 63 1.82 -12.61 4.75
C ALA A 63 2.78 -11.40 4.78
N ASP A 64 2.87 -10.66 5.89
CA ASP A 64 3.77 -9.51 5.97
C ASP A 64 5.25 -9.90 5.90
N ASN A 65 5.65 -11.04 6.47
CA ASN A 65 7.05 -11.45 6.47
C ASN A 65 7.55 -11.89 5.09
N SER A 66 6.64 -12.31 4.19
CA SER A 66 7.01 -12.62 2.80
C SER A 66 7.21 -11.37 1.95
N LEU A 67 6.66 -10.23 2.37
CA LEU A 67 6.85 -8.92 1.75
C LEU A 67 8.14 -8.23 2.23
N LEU A 68 8.64 -8.59 3.41
CA LEU A 68 9.89 -8.06 3.95
C LEU A 68 11.07 -8.49 3.08
N ARG A 69 11.89 -7.53 2.65
CA ARG A 69 13.11 -7.80 1.88
C ARG A 69 14.04 -8.71 2.66
N MET A 70 14.55 -9.76 2.01
CA MET A 70 15.42 -10.74 2.66
C MET A 70 16.63 -10.07 3.34
N GLY A 71 16.89 -10.49 4.58
CA GLY A 71 17.99 -9.96 5.40
C GLY A 71 17.70 -8.60 6.04
N GLN A 72 16.48 -8.08 5.94
CA GLN A 72 16.05 -6.87 6.66
C GLN A 72 15.12 -7.24 7.82
N GLU A 73 15.03 -6.35 8.80
CA GLU A 73 14.17 -6.52 9.99
C GLU A 73 12.95 -5.61 9.95
N ASP A 74 12.94 -4.62 9.06
CA ASP A 74 11.86 -3.65 8.94
C ASP A 74 11.53 -3.34 7.49
N MET A 75 10.25 -3.10 7.21
CA MET A 75 9.76 -2.56 5.95
C MET A 75 8.73 -1.46 6.19
N GLN A 76 8.61 -0.55 5.22
CA GLN A 76 7.63 0.53 5.26
C GLN A 76 7.15 0.86 3.85
N VAL A 77 5.85 1.15 3.75
CA VAL A 77 5.25 1.76 2.57
C VAL A 77 4.51 3.01 3.02
N GLU A 78 4.86 4.14 2.40
CA GLU A 78 4.14 5.41 2.52
C GLU A 78 3.45 5.69 1.19
N PHE A 79 2.13 5.83 1.25
CA PHE A 79 1.31 6.10 0.07
C PHE A 79 0.46 7.36 0.30
N ILE A 80 0.58 8.29 -0.65
CA ILE A 80 -0.12 9.57 -0.67
C ILE A 80 -1.08 9.56 -1.85
N PHE A 81 -2.34 9.92 -1.60
CA PHE A 81 -3.39 9.96 -2.61
C PHE A 81 -4.39 11.08 -2.34
N ASP A 82 -5.06 11.53 -3.39
CA ASP A 82 -6.16 12.48 -3.30
C ASP A 82 -7.51 11.74 -3.39
N LEU A 83 -8.48 12.15 -2.58
CA LEU A 83 -9.82 11.59 -2.53
C LEU A 83 -10.83 12.67 -2.16
N GLU A 84 -11.87 12.85 -2.98
CA GLU A 84 -12.95 13.82 -2.77
C GLU A 84 -12.47 15.26 -2.47
N GLY A 85 -11.29 15.64 -3.00
CA GLY A 85 -10.70 16.99 -2.82
C GLY A 85 -9.69 17.09 -1.68
N ASP A 86 -9.59 16.09 -0.82
CA ASP A 86 -8.62 16.03 0.27
C ASP A 86 -7.40 15.17 -0.09
N ARG A 87 -6.24 15.52 0.47
CA ARG A 87 -5.02 14.74 0.34
C ARG A 87 -4.78 13.90 1.58
N TYR A 88 -4.66 12.60 1.40
CA TYR A 88 -4.43 11.62 2.46
C TYR A 88 -3.04 11.02 2.38
N ARG A 89 -2.55 10.56 3.53
CA ARG A 89 -1.31 9.80 3.67
C ARG A 89 -1.55 8.58 4.54
N VAL A 90 -1.18 7.42 4.04
CA VAL A 90 -1.13 6.16 4.78
C VAL A 90 0.32 5.72 4.90
N ILE A 91 0.76 5.43 6.12
CA ILE A 91 2.08 4.86 6.39
C ILE A 91 1.84 3.53 7.07
N ARG A 92 2.23 2.44 6.40
CA ARG A 92 2.22 1.10 6.98
C ARG A 92 3.64 0.62 7.16
N SER A 93 3.94 0.08 8.33
CA SER A 93 5.23 -0.49 8.64
C SER A 93 5.09 -1.88 9.24
N PHE A 94 6.10 -2.70 9.02
CA PHE A 94 6.22 -4.01 9.63
C PHE A 94 7.64 -4.17 10.13
N HIS A 95 7.78 -4.63 11.36
CA HIS A 95 9.06 -4.92 11.99
C HIS A 95 9.05 -6.35 12.48
N HIS A 96 10.08 -7.11 12.14
CA HIS A 96 10.30 -8.48 12.55
C HIS A 96 11.71 -8.63 13.11
N ALA A 97 11.81 -8.87 14.42
CA ALA A 97 13.07 -9.13 15.11
C ALA A 97 12.92 -10.37 15.99
N GLY A 98 13.71 -11.40 15.68
CA GLY A 98 13.67 -12.68 16.38
C GLY A 98 12.28 -13.33 16.35
N LYS A 99 11.66 -13.49 17.52
CA LYS A 99 10.30 -14.08 17.64
C LYS A 99 9.18 -13.04 17.63
N THR A 100 9.51 -11.76 17.63
CA THR A 100 8.54 -10.67 17.75
C THR A 100 8.27 -10.07 16.38
N SER A 101 7.00 -9.76 16.12
CA SER A 101 6.60 -8.95 14.97
C SER A 101 5.66 -7.84 15.41
N ARG A 102 5.77 -6.68 14.79
CA ARG A 102 4.91 -5.52 15.06
C ARG A 102 4.50 -4.88 13.74
N VAL A 103 3.21 -4.59 13.63
CA VAL A 103 2.64 -3.79 12.55
C VAL A 103 2.38 -2.38 13.06
N GLY A 104 2.83 -1.38 12.30
CA GLY A 104 2.47 0.03 12.47
C GLY A 104 1.54 0.46 11.34
N LEU A 105 0.55 1.28 11.68
CA LEU A 105 -0.38 1.87 10.72
C LEU A 105 -0.72 3.29 11.16
N GLU A 106 -0.41 4.24 10.30
CA GLU A 106 -0.76 5.64 10.46
C GLU A 106 -1.64 6.10 9.31
N PHE A 107 -2.65 6.90 9.63
CA PHE A 107 -3.52 7.53 8.65
C PHE A 107 -3.60 9.02 8.93
N GLN A 108 -3.42 9.84 7.91
CA GLN A 108 -3.30 11.28 8.06
C GLN A 108 -3.99 12.00 6.89
N VAL A 109 -4.46 13.22 7.14
CA VAL A 109 -5.01 14.12 6.13
C VAL A 109 -4.18 15.40 6.09
N TYR A 110 -4.01 15.95 4.90
CA TYR A 110 -3.28 17.19 4.70
C TYR A 110 -4.17 18.39 4.98
N ASP A 111 -3.78 19.21 5.95
CA ASP A 111 -4.41 20.51 6.20
C ASP A 111 -3.74 21.57 5.32
N GLN A 112 -4.51 22.13 4.38
CA GLN A 112 -4.03 23.16 3.46
C GLN A 112 -3.75 24.51 4.15
N LYS A 113 -4.44 24.82 5.25
CA LYS A 113 -4.25 26.10 5.97
C LYS A 113 -2.96 26.08 6.77
N GLU A 114 -2.69 24.95 7.40
CA GLU A 114 -1.53 24.75 8.27
C GLU A 114 -0.32 24.15 7.54
N ASN A 115 -0.49 23.79 6.26
CA ASN A 115 0.52 23.18 5.40
C ASN A 115 1.20 21.95 6.03
N LYS A 116 0.41 21.11 6.71
CA LYS A 116 0.89 19.96 7.49
C LYS A 116 -0.06 18.78 7.45
N TYR A 117 0.46 17.59 7.67
CA TYR A 117 -0.37 16.40 7.89
C TYR A 117 -0.90 16.36 9.33
N VAL A 118 -2.21 16.19 9.46
CA VAL A 118 -2.91 15.99 10.73
C VAL A 118 -3.28 14.51 10.87
N SER A 119 -3.01 13.94 12.04
CA SER A 119 -3.27 12.53 12.30
C SER A 119 -4.77 12.24 12.36
N LEU A 120 -5.20 11.26 11.57
CA LEU A 120 -6.48 10.59 11.67
C LEU A 120 -6.36 9.21 12.33
N THR A 121 -5.15 8.81 12.75
CA THR A 121 -4.82 7.51 13.35
C THR A 121 -5.63 7.28 14.63
N CYS A 122 -6.17 6.08 14.79
CA CYS A 122 -6.90 5.65 15.97
C CYS A 122 -5.97 4.95 16.99
N PRO A 123 -6.41 4.74 18.25
CA PRO A 123 -5.60 4.07 19.27
C PRO A 123 -5.12 2.68 18.88
N SER A 124 -5.90 1.94 18.08
CA SER A 124 -5.53 0.63 17.57
C SER A 124 -5.35 0.59 16.04
N THR A 125 -4.52 -0.34 15.57
CA THR A 125 -4.33 -0.61 14.14
C THR A 125 -5.62 -1.06 13.48
N ARG A 126 -6.45 -1.86 14.18
CA ARG A 126 -7.75 -2.31 13.69
C ARG A 126 -8.72 -1.14 13.45
N GLU A 127 -8.86 -0.24 14.41
CA GLU A 127 -9.73 0.93 14.26
C GLU A 127 -9.21 1.87 13.16
N THR A 128 -7.88 2.02 13.05
CA THR A 128 -7.27 2.81 11.97
C THR A 128 -7.56 2.17 10.61
N GLN A 129 -7.47 0.85 10.49
CA GLN A 129 -7.83 0.11 9.28
C GLN A 129 -9.30 0.31 8.91
N GLU A 130 -10.22 0.19 9.87
CA GLU A 130 -11.64 0.43 9.65
C GLU A 130 -11.92 1.87 9.20
N LYS A 131 -11.19 2.84 9.76
CA LYS A 131 -11.30 4.25 9.36
C LYS A 131 -10.80 4.48 7.94
N ILE A 132 -9.67 3.90 7.56
CA ILE A 132 -9.15 3.95 6.18
C ILE A 132 -10.21 3.40 5.21
N ILE A 133 -10.75 2.22 5.47
CA ILE A 133 -11.77 1.58 4.61
C ILE A 133 -13.04 2.45 4.51
N LYS A 134 -13.52 3.00 5.64
CA LYS A 134 -14.70 3.88 5.66
C LYS A 134 -14.46 5.18 4.87
N THR A 135 -13.27 5.76 4.95
CA THR A 135 -12.91 6.95 4.18
C THR A 135 -12.82 6.65 2.68
N LEU A 136 -12.16 5.55 2.29
CA LEU A 136 -12.04 5.15 0.89
C LEU A 136 -13.35 4.65 0.29
N ARG A 137 -14.27 4.14 1.11
CA ARG A 137 -15.50 3.42 0.71
C ARG A 137 -15.22 2.29 -0.28
N LEU A 138 -14.02 1.72 -0.19
CA LEU A 138 -13.50 0.72 -1.12
C LEU A 138 -12.71 -0.33 -0.33
N ASP A 139 -13.23 -1.55 -0.30
CA ASP A 139 -12.51 -2.69 0.25
C ASP A 139 -11.54 -3.30 -0.78
N TYR A 140 -10.67 -4.19 -0.30
CA TYR A 140 -9.65 -4.81 -1.13
C TYR A 140 -10.25 -5.58 -2.31
N HIS A 141 -11.29 -6.38 -2.05
CA HIS A 141 -11.95 -7.19 -3.08
C HIS A 141 -12.56 -6.32 -4.18
N THR A 142 -13.20 -5.21 -3.81
CA THR A 142 -13.77 -4.26 -4.75
C THR A 142 -12.66 -3.56 -5.53
N PHE A 143 -11.54 -3.20 -4.90
CA PHE A 143 -10.41 -2.59 -5.60
C PHE A 143 -9.80 -3.53 -6.65
N ILE A 144 -9.49 -4.78 -6.29
CA ILE A 144 -8.93 -5.75 -7.25
C ILE A 144 -9.90 -6.08 -8.37
N ASN A 145 -11.20 -6.06 -8.10
CA ASN A 145 -12.19 -6.37 -9.12
C ASN A 145 -12.62 -5.16 -9.97
N SER A 146 -12.26 -3.92 -9.60
CA SER A 146 -12.71 -2.71 -10.31
C SER A 146 -11.59 -1.90 -10.94
N ALA A 147 -10.48 -1.74 -10.22
CA ALA A 147 -9.39 -0.83 -10.59
C ALA A 147 -8.08 -1.57 -10.88
N PHE A 148 -7.99 -2.86 -10.56
CA PHE A 148 -6.75 -3.62 -10.66
C PHE A 148 -6.91 -5.01 -11.26
N ILE A 149 -6.79 -5.11 -12.59
CA ILE A 149 -6.92 -6.38 -13.30
C ILE A 149 -5.64 -7.22 -13.10
N LEU A 150 -5.72 -8.19 -12.19
CA LEU A 150 -4.66 -9.17 -11.97
C LEU A 150 -4.45 -10.05 -13.21
N GLN A 151 -3.17 -10.30 -13.54
CA GLN A 151 -2.79 -11.20 -14.64
C GLN A 151 -3.37 -12.60 -14.41
N GLY A 152 -4.24 -13.05 -15.32
CA GLY A 152 -4.95 -14.34 -15.22
C GLY A 152 -6.34 -14.29 -14.59
N ARG A 153 -6.82 -13.12 -14.13
CA ARG A 153 -8.18 -12.90 -13.58
C ARG A 153 -9.01 -11.92 -14.41
N THR A 154 -8.76 -11.83 -15.72
CA THR A 154 -9.49 -10.94 -16.64
C THR A 154 -11.00 -11.22 -16.71
N ASN A 155 -11.46 -12.40 -16.27
CA ASN A 155 -12.86 -12.80 -16.34
C ASN A 155 -13.67 -12.51 -15.05
N GLU A 156 -13.08 -11.94 -13.99
CA GLU A 156 -13.82 -11.67 -12.74
C GLU A 156 -14.91 -10.59 -12.94
N PHE A 157 -14.71 -9.65 -13.87
CA PHE A 157 -15.74 -8.69 -14.26
C PHE A 157 -16.95 -9.30 -14.99
N SER A 158 -16.84 -10.51 -15.53
CA SER A 158 -17.84 -11.12 -16.42
C SER A 158 -18.54 -12.35 -15.83
N LYS A 159 -18.20 -12.77 -14.61
CA LYS A 159 -18.88 -13.86 -13.93
C LYS A 159 -20.11 -13.32 -13.19
N LYS A 160 -21.27 -13.40 -13.85
CA LYS A 160 -22.59 -13.32 -13.22
C LYS A 160 -22.95 -14.63 -12.53
#